data_AF-A0A4R6U4I6-F1
#
_entry.id   AF-A0A4R6U4I6-F1
#
_cell.length_a   1.000
_cell.length_b   1.000
_cell.length_c   1.000
_cell.angle_alpha   90.00
_cell.angle_beta   90.00
_cell.angle_gamma   90.00
#
_symmetry.space_group_name_H-M   'P 1'
#
loop_
_entity.id
_entity.type
_entity.pdbx_description
1 polymer ?
#
loop_
_entity_poly.entity_id
_entity_poly.type
_entity_poly.pdbx_seq_one_letter_code
_entity_poly.pdbx_strand_id
1 'polypeptide(L)'
;MKQNALSMVIYFVLIIGMLPTLFLLPHVEQYVEAVKDKEAIMVSGEPSEDKLYEAVRKSAEKRNIPPVNARIDRVWKAVPGLAGLEVDIEASVDRMRKRGVFEEHLLVFKEVQPEVTLSDLPPSPVYKGNEGKNKVAFLINVAWGNEYIPDILSTLKEHGVHASFSLEGRWARENIELARMIAQNGHDIGNHSYSHPDMTSLSKAEAKKEINRTNEVVEAVIGQRPVWFGPPSGAYNEVTIQAAAEEGMRTVLWTVDTIDWKKPKPDEMVQRVDRLIHPAAIVLMHPTESTRDGLDAMIEKIEAKQLGITSVSALLSESRRPQVAESFIRDDFYVDR
;
A
#
# COMPACT_ATOMS: atom_id res chain seq x y z
N MET A 1 53.06 -47.29 5.76
CA MET A 1 51.69 -47.81 5.57
C MET A 1 50.91 -48.08 6.88
N LYS A 2 51.53 -48.29 8.05
CA LYS A 2 50.79 -48.58 9.31
C LYS A 2 50.24 -47.36 10.07
N GLN A 3 50.76 -46.14 9.86
CA GLN A 3 50.29 -44.94 10.59
C GLN A 3 48.93 -44.41 10.10
N ASN A 4 48.59 -44.58 8.81
CA ASN A 4 47.35 -44.02 8.24
C ASN A 4 46.08 -44.79 8.65
N ALA A 5 46.20 -46.09 8.96
CA ALA A 5 45.07 -46.91 9.38
C ALA A 5 44.61 -46.56 10.81
N LEU A 6 45.55 -46.23 11.71
CA LEU A 6 45.23 -45.89 13.10
C LEU A 6 44.53 -44.52 13.20
N SER A 7 44.94 -43.55 12.39
CA SER A 7 44.29 -42.23 12.33
C SER A 7 42.87 -42.30 11.73
N MET A 8 42.60 -43.15 10.73
CA MET A 8 41.25 -43.34 10.19
C MET A 8 40.30 -43.96 11.22
N VAL A 9 40.76 -44.94 12.00
CA VAL A 9 39.92 -45.58 13.04
C VAL A 9 39.58 -44.59 14.16
N ILE A 10 40.53 -43.73 14.56
CA ILE A 10 40.27 -42.69 15.58
C ILE A 10 39.25 -41.66 15.08
N TYR A 11 39.34 -41.22 13.82
CA TYR A 11 38.35 -40.32 13.24
C TYR A 11 36.95 -40.95 13.14
N PHE A 12 36.87 -42.24 12.80
CA PHE A 12 35.60 -42.95 12.71
C PHE A 12 34.91 -43.09 14.08
N VAL A 13 35.69 -43.35 15.14
CA VAL A 13 35.18 -43.44 16.52
C VAL A 13 34.75 -42.06 17.05
N LEU A 14 35.46 -40.99 16.71
CA LEU A 14 35.09 -39.62 17.08
C LEU A 14 33.79 -39.16 16.39
N ILE A 15 33.59 -39.49 15.11
CA ILE A 15 32.37 -39.15 14.37
C ILE A 15 31.17 -39.94 14.91
N ILE A 16 31.32 -41.24 15.18
CA ILE A 16 30.24 -42.06 15.77
C ILE A 16 29.96 -41.67 17.23
N GLY A 17 30.95 -41.15 17.97
CA GLY A 17 30.76 -40.62 19.32
C GLY A 17 30.10 -39.23 19.37
N MET A 18 30.24 -38.41 18.32
CA MET A 18 29.55 -37.11 18.21
C MET A 18 28.10 -37.24 17.73
N LEU A 19 27.76 -38.25 16.91
CA LEU A 19 26.39 -38.41 16.41
C LEU A 19 25.30 -38.50 17.51
N PRO A 20 25.49 -39.24 18.62
CA PRO A 20 24.51 -39.32 19.70
C PRO A 20 24.39 -38.04 20.53
N THR A 21 25.40 -37.16 20.53
CA THR A 21 25.38 -35.91 21.32
C THR A 21 24.67 -34.76 20.62
N LEU A 22 24.53 -34.81 19.29
CA LEU A 22 23.66 -33.89 18.55
C LEU A 22 22.19 -34.03 18.96
N PHE A 23 21.74 -35.24 19.35
CA PHE A 23 20.37 -35.49 19.81
C PHE A 23 20.09 -35.05 21.25
N LEU A 24 21.11 -34.58 21.99
CA LEU A 24 20.97 -34.05 23.35
C LEU A 24 20.95 -32.50 23.39
N LEU A 25 20.97 -31.84 22.23
CA LEU A 25 20.83 -30.40 22.13
C LEU A 25 19.34 -30.01 22.21
N PRO A 26 18.90 -29.19 23.19
CA PRO A 26 17.49 -28.82 23.35
C PRO A 26 16.90 -28.08 22.13
N HIS A 27 17.74 -27.54 21.25
CA HIS A 27 17.32 -26.90 20.01
C HIS A 27 16.96 -27.89 18.89
N VAL A 28 17.44 -29.14 18.96
CA VAL A 28 17.09 -30.19 18.00
C VAL A 28 15.69 -30.72 18.28
N GLU A 29 15.28 -30.86 19.55
CA GLU A 29 13.90 -31.20 19.90
C GLU A 29 12.92 -30.11 19.45
N GLN A 30 13.23 -28.83 19.67
CA GLN A 30 12.41 -27.72 19.16
C GLN A 30 12.34 -27.69 17.62
N TYR A 31 13.43 -28.01 16.93
CA TYR A 31 13.42 -28.10 15.47
C TYR A 31 12.63 -29.32 14.98
N VAL A 32 12.75 -30.46 15.66
CA VAL A 32 12.00 -31.69 15.35
C VAL A 32 10.52 -31.54 15.67
N GLU A 33 10.14 -30.86 16.76
CA GLU A 33 8.76 -30.49 17.07
C GLU A 33 8.21 -29.47 16.06
N ALA A 34 8.95 -28.42 15.72
CA ALA A 34 8.54 -27.46 14.70
C ALA A 34 8.40 -28.08 13.29
N VAL A 35 9.14 -29.16 13.01
CA VAL A 35 8.98 -29.97 11.78
C VAL A 35 7.84 -30.99 11.91
N LYS A 36 7.52 -31.47 13.10
CA LYS A 36 6.38 -32.37 13.36
C LYS A 36 5.03 -31.63 13.39
N ASP A 37 5.00 -30.39 13.87
CA ASP A 37 3.82 -29.50 13.84
C ASP A 37 3.52 -28.97 12.43
N LYS A 38 4.50 -29.05 11.52
CA LYS A 38 4.20 -29.12 10.09
C LYS A 38 3.68 -30.51 9.79
N GLU A 39 2.41 -30.77 10.12
CA GLU A 39 1.67 -31.87 9.51
C GLU A 39 1.54 -31.58 8.01
N ALA A 40 2.60 -31.85 7.25
CA ALA A 40 2.45 -32.29 5.89
C ALA A 40 1.60 -33.54 5.99
N ILE A 41 0.33 -33.45 5.56
CA ILE A 41 -0.48 -34.63 5.33
C ILE A 41 0.24 -35.39 4.21
N MET A 42 1.13 -36.31 4.60
CA MET A 42 1.67 -37.31 3.67
C MET A 42 0.49 -38.19 3.29
N VAL A 43 -0.18 -37.80 2.21
CA VAL A 43 -1.09 -38.70 1.51
C VAL A 43 -0.19 -39.81 0.95
N SER A 44 -0.18 -40.97 1.59
CA SER A 44 0.48 -42.14 1.05
C SER A 44 -0.24 -42.59 -0.22
N GLY A 45 0.50 -42.62 -1.33
CA GLY A 45 -0.02 -42.82 -2.69
C GLY A 45 -0.22 -41.50 -3.44
N GLU A 46 -0.26 -41.51 -4.78
CA GLU A 46 -0.73 -40.35 -5.56
C GLU A 46 -2.00 -39.82 -4.88
N PRO A 47 -2.08 -38.53 -4.51
CA PRO A 47 -3.31 -38.04 -3.91
C PRO A 47 -4.41 -38.28 -4.92
N SER A 48 -5.39 -39.09 -4.52
CA SER A 48 -6.66 -39.05 -5.22
C SER A 48 -7.08 -37.58 -5.23
N GLU A 49 -7.43 -37.08 -6.41
CA GLU A 49 -7.80 -35.69 -6.64
C GLU A 49 -8.76 -35.18 -5.52
N ASP A 50 -9.70 -36.03 -5.11
CA ASP A 50 -10.63 -35.81 -4.00
C ASP A 50 -9.99 -35.44 -2.65
N LYS A 51 -8.86 -36.06 -2.26
CA LYS A 51 -8.17 -35.78 -0.99
C LYS A 51 -7.50 -34.41 -1.02
N LEU A 52 -7.00 -34.00 -2.18
CA LEU A 52 -6.39 -32.68 -2.35
C LEU A 52 -7.47 -31.60 -2.30
N TYR A 53 -8.62 -31.83 -2.95
CA TYR A 53 -9.79 -30.96 -2.85
C TYR A 53 -10.28 -30.81 -1.40
N GLU A 54 -10.38 -31.90 -0.65
CA GLU A 54 -10.81 -31.87 0.75
C GLU A 54 -9.83 -31.09 1.64
N ALA A 55 -8.52 -31.31 1.46
CA ALA A 55 -7.49 -30.58 2.19
C ALA A 55 -7.54 -29.07 1.90
N VAL A 56 -7.69 -28.69 0.62
CA VAL A 56 -7.82 -27.27 0.22
C VAL A 56 -9.10 -26.67 0.79
N ARG A 57 -10.25 -27.36 0.74
CA ARG A 57 -11.52 -26.89 1.33
C ARG A 57 -11.41 -26.65 2.83
N LYS A 58 -10.87 -27.62 3.57
CA LYS A 58 -10.66 -27.50 5.02
C LYS A 58 -9.71 -26.35 5.36
N SER A 59 -8.70 -26.11 4.52
CA SER A 59 -7.83 -24.95 4.67
C SER A 59 -8.55 -23.63 4.35
N ALA A 60 -9.43 -23.61 3.35
CA ALA A 60 -10.19 -22.43 2.94
C ALA A 60 -11.10 -21.91 4.05
N GLU A 61 -11.77 -22.79 4.79
CA GLU A 61 -12.64 -22.43 5.93
C GLU A 61 -11.94 -21.56 6.98
N LYS A 62 -10.62 -21.74 7.16
CA LYS A 62 -9.81 -20.98 8.13
C LYS A 62 -9.15 -19.74 7.54
N ARG A 63 -9.02 -19.67 6.22
CA ARG A 63 -8.20 -18.66 5.51
C ARG A 63 -9.05 -17.64 4.77
N ASN A 64 -10.31 -17.94 4.52
CA ASN A 64 -11.23 -16.99 3.92
C ASN A 64 -11.44 -15.82 4.87
N ILE A 65 -11.33 -14.60 4.33
CA ILE A 65 -11.57 -13.35 5.04
C ILE A 65 -12.80 -12.73 4.38
N PRO A 66 -13.89 -12.47 5.11
CA PRO A 66 -15.05 -11.81 4.54
C PRO A 66 -14.70 -10.37 4.12
N PRO A 67 -15.39 -9.82 3.10
CA PRO A 67 -15.26 -8.41 2.77
C PRO A 67 -15.78 -7.51 3.89
N VAL A 68 -15.31 -6.27 3.90
CA VAL A 68 -15.75 -5.22 4.83
C VAL A 68 -16.41 -4.12 4.02
N ASN A 69 -17.67 -3.83 4.33
CA ASN A 69 -18.42 -2.76 3.67
C ASN A 69 -17.87 -1.37 4.04
N ALA A 70 -17.94 -0.44 3.07
CA ALA A 70 -17.71 0.97 3.32
C ALA A 70 -18.75 1.51 4.31
N ARG A 71 -18.37 2.55 5.07
CA ARG A 71 -19.23 3.10 6.13
C ARG A 71 -19.01 4.58 6.34
N ILE A 72 -20.01 5.23 6.96
CA ILE A 72 -19.85 6.56 7.56
C ILE A 72 -19.52 6.39 9.03
N ASP A 73 -18.25 6.59 9.38
CA ASP A 73 -17.79 6.66 10.76
C ASP A 73 -18.16 8.01 11.40
N ARG A 74 -18.51 7.98 12.69
CA ARG A 74 -18.93 9.18 13.43
C ARG A 74 -17.84 10.28 13.43
N VAL A 75 -16.58 9.87 13.60
CA VAL A 75 -15.42 10.76 13.69
C VAL A 75 -14.78 10.91 12.33
N TRP A 76 -14.48 9.79 11.68
CA TRP A 76 -13.65 9.73 10.48
C TRP A 76 -14.42 9.82 9.15
N LYS A 77 -15.74 9.95 9.23
CA LYS A 77 -16.62 10.14 8.06
C LYS A 77 -16.51 8.97 7.09
N ALA A 78 -16.43 9.18 5.79
CA ALA A 78 -16.37 8.06 4.86
C ALA A 78 -15.08 7.25 5.06
N VAL A 79 -15.26 5.95 5.32
CA VAL A 79 -14.17 4.96 5.36
C VAL A 79 -14.45 3.92 4.27
N PRO A 80 -13.47 3.61 3.40
CA PRO A 80 -13.66 2.68 2.31
C PRO A 80 -13.96 1.26 2.78
N GLY A 81 -14.58 0.51 1.87
CA GLY A 81 -14.67 -0.94 1.99
C GLY A 81 -13.30 -1.58 1.83
N LEU A 82 -13.26 -2.89 2.05
CA LEU A 82 -12.08 -3.71 1.83
C LEU A 82 -12.53 -5.07 1.31
N ALA A 83 -11.98 -5.48 0.19
CA ALA A 83 -12.26 -6.78 -0.39
C ALA A 83 -11.92 -7.89 0.61
N GLY A 84 -12.73 -8.94 0.61
CA GLY A 84 -12.42 -10.20 1.25
C GLY A 84 -11.36 -10.97 0.49
N LEU A 85 -10.90 -12.08 1.07
CA LEU A 85 -10.09 -13.07 0.39
C LEU A 85 -10.81 -14.40 0.47
N GLU A 86 -10.97 -15.06 -0.67
CA GLU A 86 -11.51 -16.41 -0.74
C GLU A 86 -10.49 -17.30 -1.45
N VAL A 87 -10.23 -18.48 -0.91
CA VAL A 87 -9.42 -19.49 -1.60
C VAL A 87 -10.14 -19.90 -2.88
N ASP A 88 -9.47 -19.74 -4.00
CA ASP A 88 -9.87 -20.35 -5.27
C ASP A 88 -9.49 -21.82 -5.22
N ILE A 89 -10.47 -22.67 -4.88
CA ILE A 89 -10.24 -24.10 -4.64
C ILE A 89 -9.68 -24.77 -5.90
N GLU A 90 -10.27 -24.50 -7.06
CA GLU A 90 -9.89 -25.13 -8.33
C GLU A 90 -8.47 -24.72 -8.72
N ALA A 91 -8.17 -23.42 -8.75
CA ALA A 91 -6.83 -22.94 -9.09
C ALA A 91 -5.76 -23.39 -8.08
N SER A 92 -6.12 -23.51 -6.80
CA SER A 92 -5.23 -24.04 -5.76
C SER A 92 -4.92 -25.52 -5.98
N VAL A 93 -5.96 -26.34 -6.24
CA VAL A 93 -5.79 -27.77 -6.52
C VAL A 93 -4.96 -27.97 -7.78
N ASP A 94 -5.19 -27.21 -8.84
CA ASP A 94 -4.42 -27.33 -10.08
C ASP A 94 -2.94 -26.97 -9.92
N ARG A 95 -2.62 -26.00 -9.07
CA ARG A 95 -1.22 -25.72 -8.68
C ARG A 95 -0.59 -26.88 -7.92
N MET A 96 -1.34 -27.49 -7.01
CA MET A 96 -0.86 -28.57 -6.15
C MET A 96 -0.82 -29.93 -6.87
N ARG A 97 -1.66 -30.12 -7.90
CA ARG A 97 -1.75 -31.36 -8.70
C ARG A 97 -0.41 -31.72 -9.33
N LYS A 98 0.34 -30.73 -9.80
CA LYS A 98 1.69 -30.91 -10.38
C LYS A 98 2.70 -31.52 -9.39
N ARG A 99 2.48 -31.33 -8.08
CA ARG A 99 3.34 -31.83 -7.01
C ARG A 99 2.77 -33.04 -6.28
N GLY A 100 1.46 -33.29 -6.41
CA GLY A 100 0.79 -34.37 -5.68
C GLY A 100 0.86 -34.19 -4.16
N VAL A 101 0.93 -32.95 -3.66
CA VAL A 101 0.95 -32.66 -2.22
C VAL A 101 0.19 -31.38 -1.92
N PHE A 102 -0.53 -31.36 -0.80
CA PHE A 102 -1.08 -30.13 -0.27
C PHE A 102 0.05 -29.30 0.33
N GLU A 103 0.24 -28.10 -0.21
CA GLU A 103 1.21 -27.15 0.29
C GLU A 103 0.56 -25.77 0.39
N GLU A 104 0.53 -25.24 1.60
CA GLU A 104 -0.29 -24.08 1.92
C GLU A 104 0.12 -22.80 1.19
N HIS A 105 1.41 -22.67 0.87
CA HIS A 105 1.93 -21.55 0.09
C HIS A 105 1.52 -21.59 -1.40
N LEU A 106 0.93 -22.70 -1.87
CA LEU A 106 0.42 -22.84 -3.23
C LEU A 106 -1.05 -22.44 -3.37
N LEU A 107 -1.73 -22.12 -2.25
CA LEU A 107 -3.10 -21.61 -2.29
C LEU A 107 -3.19 -20.37 -3.18
N VAL A 108 -4.21 -20.36 -4.02
CA VAL A 108 -4.61 -19.24 -4.86
C VAL A 108 -5.80 -18.56 -4.19
N PHE A 109 -5.77 -17.24 -4.10
CA PHE A 109 -6.84 -16.44 -3.52
C PHE A 109 -7.46 -15.54 -4.57
N LYS A 110 -8.78 -15.41 -4.56
CA LYS A 110 -9.54 -14.38 -5.28
C LYS A 110 -10.06 -13.33 -4.31
N GLU A 111 -10.16 -12.10 -4.78
CA GLU A 111 -10.78 -11.02 -3.99
C GLU A 111 -12.30 -11.12 -4.10
N VAL A 112 -12.99 -10.94 -2.97
CA VAL A 112 -14.45 -10.86 -2.92
C VAL A 112 -14.81 -9.41 -2.62
N GLN A 113 -15.54 -8.74 -3.50
CA GLN A 113 -15.86 -7.33 -3.31
C GLN A 113 -16.85 -7.13 -2.16
N PRO A 114 -16.79 -6.00 -1.45
CA PRO A 114 -17.83 -5.61 -0.51
C PRO A 114 -19.15 -5.30 -1.22
N GLU A 115 -20.25 -5.40 -0.49
CA GLU A 115 -21.60 -5.05 -1.00
C GLU A 115 -21.81 -3.54 -1.07
N VAL A 116 -21.14 -2.80 -0.18
CA VAL A 116 -21.20 -1.33 -0.12
C VAL A 116 -19.79 -0.77 -0.32
N THR A 117 -19.66 0.06 -1.33
CA THR A 117 -18.41 0.71 -1.76
C THR A 117 -18.37 2.18 -1.32
N LEU A 118 -17.23 2.85 -1.49
CA LEU A 118 -17.16 4.31 -1.27
C LEU A 118 -18.15 5.08 -2.15
N SER A 119 -18.44 4.61 -3.36
CA SER A 119 -19.37 5.26 -4.31
C SER A 119 -20.81 5.26 -3.81
N ASP A 120 -21.21 4.25 -3.06
CA ASP A 120 -22.58 4.09 -2.54
C ASP A 120 -22.87 4.99 -1.34
N LEU A 121 -21.82 5.53 -0.70
CA LEU A 121 -21.96 6.45 0.41
C LEU A 121 -22.37 7.85 -0.07
N PRO A 122 -23.13 8.61 0.74
CA PRO A 122 -23.36 10.02 0.46
C PRO A 122 -22.04 10.79 0.37
N PRO A 123 -21.98 11.92 -0.35
CA PRO A 123 -20.82 12.78 -0.38
C PRO A 123 -20.33 13.10 1.04
N SER A 124 -19.11 12.69 1.34
CA SER A 124 -18.52 12.80 2.67
C SER A 124 -17.00 12.86 2.53
N PRO A 125 -16.30 13.60 3.40
CA PRO A 125 -14.84 13.63 3.37
C PRO A 125 -14.27 12.27 3.79
N VAL A 126 -13.10 11.95 3.25
CA VAL A 126 -12.35 10.75 3.56
C VAL A 126 -11.06 11.16 4.27
N TYR A 127 -10.86 10.70 5.50
CA TYR A 127 -9.67 11.03 6.30
C TYR A 127 -8.62 9.93 6.29
N LYS A 128 -9.04 8.68 6.10
CA LYS A 128 -8.21 7.48 6.18
C LYS A 128 -8.74 6.37 5.28
N GLY A 129 -7.89 5.39 5.00
CA GLY A 129 -8.33 4.13 4.39
C GLY A 129 -9.05 3.21 5.36
N ASN A 130 -9.29 1.97 4.93
CA ASN A 130 -9.82 0.91 5.79
C ASN A 130 -8.72 0.34 6.68
N GLU A 131 -8.96 0.23 7.98
CA GLU A 131 -7.97 -0.19 8.98
C GLU A 131 -7.49 -1.63 8.79
N GLY A 132 -8.22 -2.46 8.04
CA GLY A 132 -7.78 -3.79 7.63
C GLY A 132 -6.66 -3.77 6.58
N LYS A 133 -6.30 -2.60 6.02
CA LYS A 133 -5.11 -2.39 5.21
C LYS A 133 -3.94 -1.98 6.10
N ASN A 134 -2.93 -2.83 6.15
CA ASN A 134 -1.68 -2.55 6.84
C ASN A 134 -0.75 -1.65 6.01
N LYS A 135 -1.28 -0.51 5.56
CA LYS A 135 -0.59 0.47 4.73
C LYS A 135 -0.93 1.90 5.17
N VAL A 136 -0.10 2.85 4.77
CA VAL A 136 -0.35 4.29 4.89
C VAL A 136 -0.16 4.96 3.54
N ALA A 137 -0.74 6.15 3.35
CA ALA A 137 -0.55 6.94 2.14
C ALA A 137 0.22 8.23 2.42
N PHE A 138 1.09 8.60 1.49
CA PHE A 138 1.71 9.92 1.46
C PHE A 138 0.91 10.84 0.55
N LEU A 139 0.51 12.00 1.08
CA LEU A 139 -0.21 13.06 0.40
C LEU A 139 0.64 14.33 0.41
N ILE A 140 1.18 14.70 -0.75
CA ILE A 140 2.04 15.87 -0.95
C ILE A 140 1.22 16.96 -1.64
N ASN A 141 0.90 18.04 -0.93
CA ASN A 141 0.20 19.18 -1.53
C ASN A 141 1.22 20.10 -2.22
N VAL A 142 0.99 20.39 -3.51
CA VAL A 142 1.93 21.17 -4.34
C VAL A 142 1.28 22.44 -4.88
N ALA A 143 1.73 23.57 -4.37
CA ALA A 143 1.49 24.90 -4.92
C ALA A 143 2.79 25.75 -5.01
N TRP A 144 3.91 25.20 -4.53
CA TRP A 144 5.24 25.84 -4.43
C TRP A 144 6.30 24.77 -4.08
N GLY A 145 7.55 25.20 -3.88
CA GLY A 145 8.64 24.34 -3.41
C GLY A 145 9.30 23.50 -4.51
N ASN A 146 9.32 24.05 -5.73
CA ASN A 146 9.85 23.43 -6.94
C ASN A 146 11.24 22.84 -6.75
N GLU A 147 12.10 23.50 -5.98
CA GLU A 147 13.47 23.11 -5.73
C GLU A 147 13.62 21.80 -4.94
N TYR A 148 12.59 21.37 -4.20
CA TYR A 148 12.63 20.14 -3.39
C TYR A 148 12.03 18.94 -4.10
N ILE A 149 11.21 19.16 -5.14
CA ILE A 149 10.46 18.09 -5.83
C ILE A 149 11.41 17.02 -6.42
N PRO A 150 12.49 17.36 -7.15
CA PRO A 150 13.38 16.34 -7.72
C PRO A 150 14.00 15.41 -6.67
N ASP A 151 14.44 15.97 -5.54
CA ASP A 151 15.05 15.20 -4.46
C ASP A 151 14.02 14.30 -3.77
N ILE A 152 12.82 14.82 -3.49
CA ILE A 152 11.69 14.05 -2.95
C ILE A 152 11.36 12.87 -3.88
N LEU A 153 11.28 13.10 -5.20
CA LEU A 153 11.03 12.04 -6.18
C LEU A 153 12.15 11.00 -6.20
N SER A 154 13.42 11.42 -6.05
CA SER A 154 14.56 10.50 -5.97
C SER A 154 14.42 9.57 -4.76
N THR A 155 14.18 10.13 -3.57
CA THR A 155 14.00 9.35 -2.35
C THR A 155 12.81 8.39 -2.47
N LEU A 156 11.66 8.85 -2.97
CA LEU A 156 10.50 7.96 -3.18
C LEU A 156 10.84 6.79 -4.11
N LYS A 157 11.58 7.05 -5.20
CA LYS A 157 12.00 6.03 -6.15
C LYS A 157 12.99 5.02 -5.54
N GLU A 158 13.95 5.50 -4.76
CA GLU A 158 14.94 4.66 -4.07
C GLU A 158 14.28 3.63 -3.13
N HIS A 159 13.17 4.02 -2.49
CA HIS A 159 12.35 3.16 -1.64
C HIS A 159 11.24 2.40 -2.37
N GLY A 160 11.08 2.59 -3.69
CA GLY A 160 9.97 1.98 -4.45
C GLY A 160 8.58 2.43 -3.99
N VAL A 161 8.48 3.65 -3.45
CA VAL A 161 7.24 4.22 -2.90
C VAL A 161 6.53 5.08 -3.94
N HIS A 162 5.24 4.80 -4.14
CA HIS A 162 4.37 5.65 -4.94
C HIS A 162 3.51 6.53 -4.03
N ALA A 163 3.85 7.82 -3.93
CA ALA A 163 3.06 8.83 -3.21
C ALA A 163 1.93 9.43 -4.07
N SER A 164 1.10 10.24 -3.43
CA SER A 164 0.06 11.07 -4.06
C SER A 164 0.44 12.54 -4.02
N PHE A 165 0.33 13.23 -5.16
CA PHE A 165 0.59 14.65 -5.29
C PHE A 165 -0.72 15.38 -5.62
N SER A 166 -1.19 16.23 -4.72
CA SER A 166 -2.34 17.11 -4.97
C SER A 166 -1.86 18.41 -5.59
N LEU A 167 -2.16 18.63 -6.87
CA LEU A 167 -1.61 19.76 -7.63
C LEU A 167 -2.55 20.95 -7.64
N GLU A 168 -2.03 22.14 -7.32
CA GLU A 168 -2.73 23.41 -7.57
C GLU A 168 -2.72 23.72 -9.07
N GLY A 169 -3.88 24.12 -9.61
CA GLY A 169 -4.04 24.31 -11.05
C GLY A 169 -3.19 25.43 -11.66
N ARG A 170 -2.98 26.56 -10.96
CA ARG A 170 -2.04 27.60 -11.44
C ARG A 170 -0.61 27.09 -11.45
N TRP A 171 -0.17 26.46 -10.35
CA TRP A 171 1.15 25.85 -10.26
C TRP A 171 1.39 24.85 -11.40
N ALA A 172 0.45 23.93 -11.67
CA ALA A 172 0.60 22.94 -12.74
C ALA A 172 0.72 23.57 -14.13
N ARG A 173 -0.01 24.66 -14.40
CA ARG A 173 0.09 25.43 -15.64
C ARG A 173 1.46 26.11 -15.80
N GLU A 174 2.03 26.59 -14.71
CA GLU A 174 3.28 27.37 -14.71
C GLU A 174 4.52 26.47 -14.62
N ASN A 175 4.36 25.22 -14.16
CA ASN A 175 5.44 24.26 -13.89
C ASN A 175 5.22 22.93 -14.62
N ILE A 176 4.89 23.01 -15.92
CA ILE A 176 4.53 21.87 -16.78
C ILE A 176 5.53 20.71 -16.68
N GLU A 177 6.83 21.00 -16.74
CA GLU A 177 7.86 19.97 -16.71
C GLU A 177 7.93 19.24 -15.36
N LEU A 178 7.74 19.95 -14.25
CA LEU A 178 7.70 19.33 -12.92
C LEU A 178 6.43 18.49 -12.73
N ALA A 179 5.27 19.00 -13.15
CA ALA A 179 4.02 18.24 -13.11
C ALA A 179 4.13 16.93 -13.93
N ARG A 180 4.71 17.00 -15.13
CA ARG A 180 5.00 15.83 -15.96
C ARG A 180 6.00 14.89 -15.31
N MET A 181 7.05 15.41 -14.70
CA MET A 181 8.05 14.61 -13.99
C MET A 181 7.41 13.79 -12.86
N ILE A 182 6.53 14.41 -12.06
CA ILE A 182 5.79 13.70 -11.00
C ILE A 182 4.96 12.56 -11.60
N ALA A 183 4.17 12.85 -12.64
CA ALA A 183 3.30 11.86 -13.29
C ALA A 183 4.08 10.72 -13.95
N GLN A 184 5.21 11.03 -14.61
CA GLN A 184 6.07 10.04 -15.30
C GLN A 184 6.79 9.10 -14.33
N ASN A 185 6.99 9.50 -13.06
CA ASN A 185 7.48 8.61 -12.01
C ASN A 185 6.37 7.72 -11.42
N GLY A 186 5.16 7.73 -12.01
CA GLY A 186 4.07 6.84 -11.63
C GLY A 186 3.41 7.20 -10.31
N HIS A 187 3.47 8.46 -9.90
CA HIS A 187 2.77 8.95 -8.71
C HIS A 187 1.29 9.23 -8.99
N ASP A 188 0.46 9.06 -7.97
CA ASP A 188 -0.97 9.34 -8.02
C ASP A 188 -1.22 10.86 -7.98
N ILE A 189 -2.17 11.36 -8.77
CA ILE A 189 -2.38 12.79 -8.96
C ILE A 189 -3.78 13.20 -8.48
N GLY A 190 -3.81 14.15 -7.55
CA GLY A 190 -5.02 14.77 -7.03
C GLY A 190 -5.17 16.23 -7.41
N ASN A 191 -6.35 16.77 -7.12
CA ASN A 191 -6.72 18.16 -7.35
C ASN A 191 -6.57 18.99 -6.06
N HIS A 192 -5.85 20.11 -6.11
CA HIS A 192 -5.68 21.02 -4.96
C HIS A 192 -6.25 22.42 -5.18
N SER A 193 -7.38 22.53 -5.90
CA SER A 193 -8.00 23.79 -6.36
C SER A 193 -7.12 24.55 -7.36
N TYR A 194 -7.67 25.59 -7.98
CA TYR A 194 -6.95 26.32 -9.02
C TYR A 194 -6.04 27.39 -8.43
N SER A 195 -6.53 28.07 -7.39
CA SER A 195 -5.89 29.27 -6.85
C SER A 195 -5.63 29.26 -5.34
N HIS A 196 -5.77 28.09 -4.71
CA HIS A 196 -5.65 27.91 -3.27
C HIS A 196 -6.52 28.89 -2.43
N PRO A 197 -7.82 29.09 -2.75
CA PRO A 197 -8.69 29.94 -1.95
C PRO A 197 -9.12 29.23 -0.66
N ASP A 198 -9.70 29.99 0.28
CA ASP A 198 -10.49 29.40 1.36
C ASP A 198 -11.81 28.89 0.78
N MET A 199 -11.90 27.58 0.58
CA MET A 199 -13.07 26.92 -0.02
C MET A 199 -14.35 27.08 0.80
N THR A 200 -14.25 27.40 2.11
CA THR A 200 -15.43 27.60 2.98
C THR A 200 -16.15 28.92 2.70
N SER A 201 -15.43 29.87 2.09
CA SER A 201 -15.96 31.20 1.76
C SER A 201 -16.64 31.26 0.38
N LEU A 202 -16.49 30.21 -0.43
CA LEU A 202 -16.96 30.19 -1.81
C LEU A 202 -18.41 29.70 -1.92
N SER A 203 -19.13 30.22 -2.92
CA SER A 203 -20.36 29.58 -3.39
C SER A 203 -20.06 28.23 -4.07
N LYS A 204 -21.08 27.37 -4.21
CA LYS A 204 -20.93 26.08 -4.89
C LYS A 204 -20.39 26.24 -6.31
N ALA A 205 -20.87 27.23 -7.05
CA ALA A 205 -20.45 27.49 -8.43
C ALA A 205 -18.97 27.91 -8.51
N GLU A 206 -18.51 28.74 -7.56
CA GLU A 206 -17.11 29.15 -7.48
C GLU A 206 -16.21 27.98 -7.07
N ALA A 207 -16.61 27.18 -6.08
CA ALA A 207 -15.89 25.97 -5.68
C ALA A 207 -15.77 24.98 -6.84
N LYS A 208 -16.86 24.71 -7.58
CA LYS A 208 -16.83 23.88 -8.78
C LYS A 208 -15.90 24.44 -9.85
N LYS A 209 -15.88 25.76 -10.05
CA LYS A 209 -14.99 26.40 -11.02
C LYS A 209 -13.52 26.20 -10.67
N GLU A 210 -13.15 26.33 -9.40
CA GLU A 210 -11.77 26.07 -8.92
C GLU A 210 -11.35 24.62 -9.17
N ILE A 211 -12.25 23.70 -8.85
CA ILE A 211 -12.03 22.26 -9.00
C ILE A 211 -11.94 21.88 -10.48
N ASN A 212 -12.94 22.23 -11.28
CA ASN A 212 -13.03 21.84 -12.69
C ASN A 212 -11.89 22.45 -13.52
N ARG A 213 -11.55 23.73 -13.32
CA ARG A 213 -10.44 24.37 -14.01
C ARG A 213 -9.10 23.70 -13.72
N THR A 214 -8.92 23.20 -12.50
CA THR A 214 -7.73 22.43 -12.13
C THR A 214 -7.69 21.09 -12.84
N ASN A 215 -8.83 20.39 -12.91
CA ASN A 215 -8.92 19.14 -13.66
C ASN A 215 -8.53 19.34 -15.14
N GLU A 216 -9.08 20.37 -15.80
CA GLU A 216 -8.78 20.68 -17.20
C GLU A 216 -7.28 20.96 -17.42
N VAL A 217 -6.67 21.75 -16.54
CA VAL A 217 -5.23 22.07 -16.65
C VAL A 217 -4.38 20.85 -16.41
N VAL A 218 -4.63 20.09 -15.35
CA VAL A 218 -3.83 18.90 -15.02
C VAL A 218 -3.96 17.87 -16.15
N GLU A 219 -5.16 17.60 -16.63
CA GLU A 219 -5.40 16.70 -17.76
C GLU A 219 -4.67 17.15 -19.03
N ALA A 220 -4.67 18.45 -19.34
CA ALA A 220 -3.94 18.99 -20.48
C ALA A 220 -2.40 18.89 -20.34
N VAL A 221 -1.88 19.01 -19.12
CA VAL A 221 -0.43 19.03 -18.85
C VAL A 221 0.15 17.62 -18.81
N ILE A 222 -0.52 16.69 -18.13
CA ILE A 222 0.00 15.33 -17.85
C ILE A 222 -0.80 14.20 -18.48
N GLY A 223 -1.92 14.48 -19.15
CA GLY A 223 -2.77 13.48 -19.78
C GLY A 223 -3.59 12.63 -18.81
N GLN A 224 -3.67 13.04 -17.54
CA GLN A 224 -4.40 12.34 -16.49
C GLN A 224 -5.34 13.30 -15.78
N ARG A 225 -6.60 12.90 -15.64
CA ARG A 225 -7.60 13.66 -14.89
C ARG A 225 -7.55 13.26 -13.41
N PRO A 226 -7.42 14.19 -12.46
CA PRO A 226 -7.49 13.88 -11.04
C PRO A 226 -8.80 13.19 -10.65
N VAL A 227 -8.74 12.23 -9.72
CA VAL A 227 -9.90 11.44 -9.26
C VAL A 227 -10.33 11.71 -7.82
N TRP A 228 -9.57 12.55 -7.11
CA TRP A 228 -9.90 13.02 -5.77
C TRP A 228 -9.44 14.48 -5.58
N PHE A 229 -10.07 15.16 -4.63
CA PHE A 229 -9.84 16.57 -4.33
C PHE A 229 -9.34 16.74 -2.90
N GLY A 230 -8.17 17.34 -2.72
CA GLY A 230 -7.67 17.81 -1.43
C GLY A 230 -7.98 19.29 -1.25
N PRO A 231 -8.79 19.72 -0.27
CA PRO A 231 -9.09 21.13 -0.10
C PRO A 231 -7.88 21.92 0.43
N PRO A 232 -7.59 23.12 -0.12
CA PRO A 232 -6.62 24.06 0.44
C PRO A 232 -6.74 24.22 1.95
N SER A 233 -5.62 24.16 2.66
CA SER A 233 -5.54 24.28 4.13
C SER A 233 -6.40 23.28 4.92
N GLY A 234 -6.97 22.25 4.28
CA GLY A 234 -7.98 21.39 4.90
C GLY A 234 -9.32 22.09 5.18
N ALA A 235 -9.53 23.29 4.64
CA ALA A 235 -10.71 24.10 4.87
C ALA A 235 -11.83 23.64 3.92
N TYR A 236 -12.92 23.11 4.48
CA TYR A 236 -14.07 22.67 3.69
C TYR A 236 -15.38 22.83 4.48
N ASN A 237 -16.48 22.87 3.75
CA ASN A 237 -17.84 22.74 4.29
C ASN A 237 -18.68 21.83 3.36
N GLU A 238 -19.98 21.70 3.63
CA GLU A 238 -20.88 20.88 2.80
C GLU A 238 -20.90 21.36 1.34
N VAL A 239 -20.80 22.68 1.10
CA VAL A 239 -20.75 23.25 -0.25
C VAL A 239 -19.51 22.76 -1.00
N THR A 240 -18.36 22.74 -0.34
CA THR A 240 -17.10 22.21 -0.90
C THR A 240 -17.23 20.72 -1.25
N ILE A 241 -17.79 19.91 -0.33
CA ILE A 241 -17.95 18.46 -0.53
C ILE A 241 -18.86 18.17 -1.74
N GLN A 242 -20.00 18.86 -1.82
CA GLN A 242 -20.94 18.68 -2.92
C GLN A 242 -20.34 19.15 -4.25
N ALA A 243 -19.59 20.26 -4.25
CA ALA A 243 -18.90 20.73 -5.46
C ALA A 243 -17.91 19.66 -6.00
N ALA A 244 -17.12 19.04 -5.12
CA ALA A 244 -16.21 17.96 -5.52
C ALA A 244 -16.97 16.71 -6.03
N ALA A 245 -18.05 16.33 -5.34
CA ALA A 245 -18.86 15.17 -5.72
C ALA A 245 -19.54 15.34 -7.08
N GLU A 246 -20.03 16.55 -7.40
CA GLU A 246 -20.60 16.86 -8.73
C GLU A 246 -19.56 16.80 -9.86
N GLU A 247 -18.26 16.90 -9.54
CA GLU A 247 -17.15 16.69 -10.48
C GLU A 247 -16.60 15.25 -10.43
N GLY A 248 -17.33 14.32 -9.80
CA GLY A 248 -16.97 12.90 -9.72
C GLY A 248 -15.85 12.58 -8.72
N MET A 249 -15.52 13.51 -7.82
CA MET A 249 -14.39 13.36 -6.89
C MET A 249 -14.85 13.26 -5.43
N ARG A 250 -14.07 12.54 -4.63
CA ARG A 250 -14.18 12.58 -3.16
C ARG A 250 -13.26 13.65 -2.60
N THR A 251 -13.68 14.26 -1.48
CA THR A 251 -12.84 15.20 -0.72
C THR A 251 -11.93 14.39 0.21
N VAL A 252 -10.62 14.48 0.04
CA VAL A 252 -9.62 13.72 0.81
C VAL A 252 -8.87 14.66 1.76
N LEU A 253 -8.74 14.22 3.01
CA LEU A 253 -7.97 14.86 4.06
C LEU A 253 -6.90 13.88 4.60
N TRP A 254 -6.43 14.11 5.82
CA TRP A 254 -5.37 13.35 6.45
C TRP A 254 -5.68 13.07 7.92
N THR A 255 -5.03 12.06 8.48
CA THR A 255 -5.04 11.80 9.93
C THR A 255 -3.72 12.17 10.60
N VAL A 256 -2.63 12.29 9.82
CA VAL A 256 -1.30 12.64 10.33
C VAL A 256 -0.79 13.86 9.57
N ASP A 257 -0.53 14.95 10.29
CA ASP A 257 0.06 16.17 9.75
C ASP A 257 1.53 16.28 10.15
N THR A 258 2.41 16.43 9.16
CA THR A 258 3.83 16.68 9.38
C THR A 258 4.09 18.05 9.98
N ILE A 259 3.25 19.05 9.66
CA ILE A 259 3.44 20.47 9.97
C ILE A 259 4.78 20.98 9.40
N ASP A 260 5.20 20.41 8.27
CA ASP A 260 6.49 20.67 7.60
C ASP A 260 6.62 22.12 7.08
N TRP A 261 5.49 22.74 6.72
CA TRP A 261 5.40 24.14 6.31
C TRP A 261 5.85 25.15 7.38
N LYS A 262 5.91 24.74 8.66
CA LYS A 262 6.50 25.56 9.74
C LYS A 262 8.03 25.47 9.81
N LYS A 263 8.66 24.72 8.90
CA LYS A 263 10.11 24.49 8.85
C LYS A 263 10.68 23.89 10.16
N PRO A 264 10.06 22.83 10.73
CA PRO A 264 10.65 22.11 11.85
C PRO A 264 11.98 21.47 11.42
N LYS A 265 12.82 21.07 12.39
CA LYS A 265 13.95 20.19 12.05
C LYS A 265 13.42 18.87 11.47
N PRO A 266 14.09 18.26 10.47
CA PRO A 266 13.66 16.98 9.88
C PRO A 266 13.37 15.91 10.93
N ASP A 267 14.27 15.71 11.90
CA ASP A 267 14.07 14.73 12.98
C ASP A 267 12.83 14.99 13.84
N GLU A 268 12.50 16.25 14.11
CA GLU A 268 11.30 16.61 14.89
C GLU A 268 10.02 16.29 14.13
N MET A 269 10.02 16.55 12.82
CA MET A 269 8.93 16.17 11.92
C MET A 269 8.77 14.65 11.85
N VAL A 270 9.87 13.92 11.65
CA VAL A 270 9.88 12.45 11.58
C VAL A 270 9.38 11.83 12.89
N GLN A 271 9.83 12.32 14.04
CA GLN A 271 9.35 11.85 15.35
C GLN A 271 7.86 12.14 15.59
N ARG A 272 7.35 13.26 15.06
CA ARG A 272 5.90 13.56 15.11
C ARG A 272 5.12 12.52 14.31
N VAL A 273 5.55 12.20 13.09
CA VAL A 273 4.91 11.17 12.26
C VAL A 273 4.99 9.80 12.94
N ASP A 274 6.17 9.40 13.41
CA ASP A 274 6.41 8.10 14.07
C ASP A 274 5.46 7.85 15.27
N ARG A 275 5.13 8.91 16.02
CA ARG A 275 4.20 8.86 17.15
C ARG A 275 2.72 8.77 16.76
N LEU A 276 2.36 9.35 15.61
CA LEU A 276 0.96 9.49 15.19
C LEU A 276 0.54 8.46 14.15
N ILE A 277 1.50 7.83 13.47
CA ILE A 277 1.22 6.90 12.38
C ILE A 277 0.46 5.67 12.87
N HIS A 278 -0.52 5.25 12.08
CA HIS A 278 -1.37 4.09 12.34
C HIS A 278 -1.76 3.43 11.01
N PRO A 279 -2.22 2.16 11.00
CA PRO A 279 -2.77 1.54 9.80
C PRO A 279 -3.83 2.41 9.15
N ALA A 280 -3.79 2.49 7.82
CA ALA A 280 -4.65 3.29 6.98
C ALA A 280 -4.54 4.82 7.12
N ALA A 281 -3.50 5.33 7.77
CA ALA A 281 -3.26 6.77 7.85
C ALA A 281 -2.96 7.38 6.47
N ILE A 282 -3.40 8.63 6.30
CA ILE A 282 -2.94 9.51 5.22
C ILE A 282 -2.06 10.57 5.89
N VAL A 283 -0.82 10.70 5.42
CA VAL A 283 0.20 11.60 5.94
C VAL A 283 0.30 12.82 5.03
N LEU A 284 -0.06 13.99 5.54
CA LEU A 284 0.06 15.26 4.82
C LEU A 284 1.49 15.80 4.91
N MET A 285 2.03 16.22 3.76
CA MET A 285 3.29 16.95 3.64
C MET A 285 3.27 17.93 2.44
N HIS A 286 4.33 18.72 2.30
CA HIS A 286 4.55 19.66 1.21
C HIS A 286 6.01 19.57 0.71
N PRO A 287 6.33 20.10 -0.49
CA PRO A 287 7.70 20.24 -0.94
C PRO A 287 8.45 21.29 -0.10
N THR A 288 9.03 20.86 1.02
CA THR A 288 9.82 21.68 1.93
C THR A 288 11.20 21.07 2.15
N GLU A 289 12.15 21.87 2.64
CA GLU A 289 13.44 21.38 3.13
C GLU A 289 13.26 20.30 4.20
N SER A 290 12.35 20.51 5.17
CA SER A 290 12.08 19.53 6.22
C SER A 290 11.61 18.18 5.65
N THR A 291 10.71 18.22 4.67
CA THR A 291 10.23 17.02 3.98
C THR A 291 11.36 16.36 3.19
N ARG A 292 12.07 17.12 2.34
CA ARG A 292 13.21 16.60 1.56
C ARG A 292 14.21 15.86 2.47
N ASP A 293 14.65 16.51 3.54
CA ASP A 293 15.72 16.00 4.40
C ASP A 293 15.25 14.91 5.37
N GLY A 294 13.95 14.81 5.65
CA GLY A 294 13.38 13.86 6.60
C GLY A 294 12.67 12.67 5.97
N LEU A 295 12.40 12.69 4.67
CA LEU A 295 11.55 11.69 3.99
C LEU A 295 12.14 10.28 4.06
N ASP A 296 13.45 10.15 3.85
CA ASP A 296 14.17 8.87 3.91
C ASP A 296 13.98 8.19 5.28
N ALA A 297 14.36 8.88 6.37
CA ALA A 297 14.17 8.39 7.72
C ALA A 297 12.69 8.18 8.11
N MET A 298 11.76 8.93 7.52
CA MET A 298 10.33 8.73 7.72
C MET A 298 9.87 7.39 7.14
N ILE A 299 10.31 7.06 5.92
CA ILE A 299 9.99 5.80 5.25
C ILE A 299 10.54 4.64 6.09
N GLU A 300 11.81 4.68 6.47
CA GLU A 300 12.45 3.63 7.27
C GLU A 300 11.70 3.36 8.59
N LYS A 301 11.26 4.42 9.27
CA LYS A 301 10.48 4.28 10.52
C LYS A 301 9.10 3.66 10.31
N ILE A 302 8.43 3.99 9.21
CA ILE A 302 7.12 3.42 8.89
C ILE A 302 7.28 1.93 8.55
N GLU A 303 8.28 1.58 7.76
CA GLU A 303 8.59 0.20 7.40
C GLU A 303 9.03 -0.64 8.61
N ALA A 304 9.79 -0.05 9.55
CA ALA A 304 10.13 -0.70 10.81
C ALA A 304 8.91 -1.04 11.68
N LYS A 305 7.78 -0.35 11.49
CA LYS A 305 6.47 -0.71 12.09
C LYS A 305 5.68 -1.72 11.26
N GLN A 306 6.29 -2.30 10.22
CA GLN A 306 5.68 -3.25 9.30
C GLN A 306 4.49 -2.66 8.53
N LEU A 307 4.46 -1.34 8.33
CA LEU A 307 3.45 -0.66 7.53
C LEU A 307 4.00 -0.45 6.11
N GLY A 308 3.23 -0.83 5.09
CA GLY A 308 3.55 -0.46 3.71
C GLY A 308 3.19 0.98 3.39
N ILE A 309 3.84 1.60 2.42
CA ILE A 309 3.53 2.96 1.96
C ILE A 309 2.95 2.89 0.54
N THR A 310 1.92 3.68 0.26
CA THR A 310 1.22 3.66 -1.02
C THR A 310 0.60 5.02 -1.35
N SER A 311 -0.13 5.12 -2.46
CA SER A 311 -0.87 6.33 -2.83
C SER A 311 -2.24 6.36 -2.16
N VAL A 312 -2.84 7.55 -2.07
CA VAL A 312 -4.24 7.77 -1.67
C VAL A 312 -5.18 6.88 -2.47
N SER A 313 -5.12 6.90 -3.81
CA SER A 313 -5.99 6.06 -4.64
C SER A 313 -5.87 4.57 -4.30
N ALA A 314 -4.66 4.04 -4.13
CA ALA A 314 -4.44 2.64 -3.76
C ALA A 314 -4.86 2.33 -2.30
N LEU A 315 -4.72 3.29 -1.39
CA LEU A 315 -5.17 3.15 -0.01
C LEU A 315 -6.70 3.11 0.08
N LEU A 316 -7.38 3.92 -0.72
CA LEU A 316 -8.85 4.04 -0.75
C LEU A 316 -9.56 2.98 -1.59
N SER A 317 -8.83 2.30 -2.49
CA SER A 317 -9.32 1.14 -3.22
C SER A 317 -9.80 0.02 -2.28
N GLU A 318 -10.71 -0.83 -2.73
CA GLU A 318 -11.13 -2.02 -1.99
C GLU A 318 -10.10 -3.15 -2.10
N SER A 319 -9.25 -3.12 -3.12
CA SER A 319 -8.30 -4.20 -3.37
C SER A 319 -7.27 -4.32 -2.25
N ARG A 320 -6.99 -5.55 -1.84
CA ARG A 320 -5.89 -5.92 -0.94
C ARG A 320 -4.58 -6.07 -1.70
N ARG A 321 -4.67 -6.35 -3.01
CA ARG A 321 -3.52 -6.41 -3.89
C ARG A 321 -2.98 -5.00 -4.17
N PRO A 322 -1.67 -4.87 -4.47
CA PRO A 322 -1.16 -3.63 -5.04
C PRO A 322 -1.91 -3.37 -6.35
N GLN A 323 -2.60 -2.22 -6.46
CA GLN A 323 -2.99 -1.72 -7.77
C GLN A 323 -1.71 -1.29 -8.47
N VAL A 324 -1.21 -2.10 -9.38
CA VAL A 324 -0.28 -1.61 -10.40
C VAL A 324 -1.12 -0.66 -11.23
N ALA A 325 -0.75 0.61 -11.33
CA ALA A 325 -1.50 1.58 -12.11
C ALA A 325 -1.55 1.10 -13.57
N GLU A 326 -2.68 0.50 -13.97
CA GLU A 326 -2.90 -0.11 -15.29
C GLU A 326 -2.82 0.92 -16.42
N SER A 327 -2.72 2.22 -16.11
CA SER A 327 -2.58 3.32 -17.08
C SER A 327 -1.14 3.61 -17.53
N PHE A 328 -0.11 2.93 -17.01
CA PHE A 328 1.29 3.22 -17.36
C PHE A 328 1.98 2.17 -18.24
N ILE A 329 1.30 1.09 -18.61
CA ILE A 329 1.81 0.18 -19.63
C ILE A 329 1.36 0.70 -21.00
N ARG A 330 2.14 1.61 -21.57
CA ARG A 330 2.23 1.64 -23.04
C ARG A 330 2.97 0.36 -23.46
N ASP A 331 2.36 -0.36 -24.38
CA ASP A 331 2.74 -1.66 -24.94
C ASP A 331 4.15 -1.70 -25.58
N ASP A 332 5.24 -1.63 -24.80
CA ASP A 332 6.60 -1.70 -25.38
C ASP A 332 7.59 -2.63 -24.64
N PHE A 333 7.11 -3.58 -23.82
CA PHE A 333 7.99 -4.65 -23.30
C PHE A 333 7.34 -6.04 -23.41
N TYR A 334 7.07 -6.45 -24.64
CA TYR A 334 7.20 -7.84 -25.08
C TYR A 334 7.95 -7.84 -26.41
N VAL A 335 9.27 -8.04 -26.37
CA VAL A 335 9.99 -8.62 -27.50
C VAL A 335 10.90 -9.72 -26.96
N ASP A 336 10.41 -10.92 -27.17
CA ASP A 336 11.10 -12.20 -27.38
C ASP A 336 12.63 -12.09 -27.61
N ARG A 337 13.42 -12.70 -26.71
CA ARG A 337 14.60 -13.54 -27.02
C ARG A 337 15.18 -14.21 -25.78
#